data_AF-A0AA38I0N3-F1
#
_entry.id   AF-A0AA38I0N3-F1
#
_cell.length_a   1.000
_cell.length_b   1.000
_cell.length_c   1.000
_cell.angle_alpha   90.00
_cell.angle_beta   90.00
_cell.angle_gamma   90.00
#
_symmetry.space_group_name_H-M   'P 1'
#
loop_
_entity.id
_entity.type
_entity.pdbx_description
1 polymer ?
#
loop_
_entity_poly.entity_id
_entity_poly.type
_entity_poly.pdbx_seq_one_letter_code
_entity_poly.pdbx_strand_id
1 'polypeptide(L)'
;MLDILGESVIYYDTDSIVYIDNGKNTVKTGCLLGDWTDELGKDVWIVDWVSTGPKSYCYKTNTGKVVCKIKGFTLNYETSKKINFDSMNNSLERKDSKINTQYNRITRDTKTKKLLNKVETKEFGFVYDKRVILKNFDTIPFGF
;
A
#
# COMPACT_ATOMS: atom_id res chain seq x y z
N MET A 1 -2.12 -13.78 19.13
CA MET A 1 -0.97 -12.82 19.12
C MET A 1 -1.36 -11.51 18.42
N LEU A 2 -1.93 -11.56 17.22
CA LEU A 2 -2.70 -10.44 16.64
C LEU A 2 -3.89 -10.02 17.53
N ASP A 3 -4.41 -10.93 18.36
CA ASP A 3 -5.48 -10.64 19.33
C ASP A 3 -5.09 -9.57 20.35
N ILE A 4 -3.79 -9.40 20.63
CA ILE A 4 -3.29 -8.35 21.53
C ILE A 4 -3.42 -6.98 20.86
N LEU A 5 -3.21 -6.92 19.54
CA LEU A 5 -3.32 -5.70 18.76
C LEU A 5 -4.79 -5.37 18.45
N GLY A 6 -5.61 -6.40 18.17
CA GLY A 6 -7.04 -6.26 17.91
C GLY A 6 -7.32 -5.18 16.85
N GLU A 7 -8.08 -4.17 17.23
CA GLU A 7 -8.44 -3.03 16.38
C GLU A 7 -7.29 -2.06 16.07
N SER A 8 -6.14 -2.22 16.74
CA SER A 8 -4.96 -1.37 16.48
C SER A 8 -4.27 -1.71 15.15
N VAL A 9 -4.58 -2.86 14.54
CA VAL A 9 -3.99 -3.29 13.26
C VAL A 9 -4.69 -2.56 12.12
N ILE A 10 -3.96 -1.71 11.41
CA ILE A 10 -4.49 -0.94 10.27
C ILE A 10 -4.26 -1.64 8.93
N TYR A 11 -3.27 -2.53 8.86
CA TYR A 11 -2.96 -3.26 7.64
C TYR A 11 -2.23 -4.57 7.95
N TYR A 12 -2.49 -5.59 7.13
CA TYR A 12 -1.75 -6.84 7.16
C TYR A 12 -1.51 -7.34 5.72
N ASP A 13 -0.30 -7.82 5.47
CA ASP A 13 0.05 -8.66 4.33
C ASP A 13 0.71 -9.95 4.85
N THR A 14 0.91 -10.92 3.96
CA THR A 14 1.47 -12.28 4.17
C THR A 14 2.26 -12.49 5.46
N ASP A 15 3.27 -11.66 5.70
CA ASP A 15 4.25 -11.74 6.78
C ASP A 15 4.55 -10.38 7.44
N SER A 16 3.74 -9.35 7.15
CA SER A 16 3.94 -7.98 7.65
C SER A 16 2.64 -7.40 8.19
N ILE A 17 2.77 -6.65 9.29
CA ILE A 17 1.65 -5.95 9.92
C ILE A 17 2.00 -4.48 10.10
N VAL A 18 1.01 -3.63 9.98
CA VAL A 18 1.10 -2.22 10.34
C VAL A 18 0.03 -1.97 11.39
N TYR A 19 0.43 -1.39 12.51
CA TYR A 19 -0.45 -1.16 13.65
C TYR A 19 -0.14 0.18 14.32
N ILE A 20 -1.12 0.70 15.04
CA ILE A 20 -0.99 1.90 15.87
C ILE A 20 -0.44 1.47 17.23
N ASP A 21 0.75 1.97 17.58
CA ASP A 21 1.35 1.75 18.89
C ASP A 21 0.84 2.78 19.90
N ASN A 22 0.13 2.29 20.92
CA ASN A 22 -0.38 3.07 22.04
C ASN A 22 0.52 2.96 23.30
N GLY A 23 1.73 2.43 23.14
CA GLY A 23 2.72 2.16 24.21
C GLY A 23 2.38 0.98 25.12
N LYS A 24 1.18 0.39 24.96
CA LYS A 24 0.72 -0.78 25.74
C LYS A 24 0.67 -2.06 24.91
N ASN A 25 0.57 -1.93 23.60
CA ASN A 25 0.36 -2.99 22.63
C ASN A 25 1.60 -3.20 21.74
N THR A 26 2.78 -2.70 22.14
CA THR A 26 4.03 -2.82 21.41
C THR A 26 4.41 -4.29 21.22
N VAL A 27 4.58 -4.70 19.96
CA VAL A 27 4.99 -6.05 19.60
C VAL A 27 6.46 -6.26 19.94
N LYS A 28 6.78 -7.37 20.61
CA LYS A 28 8.17 -7.74 20.86
C LYS A 28 8.86 -8.11 19.55
N THR A 29 9.94 -7.40 19.23
CA THR A 29 10.80 -7.70 18.10
C THR A 29 11.98 -8.58 18.54
N GLY A 30 12.50 -9.38 17.61
CA GLY A 30 13.59 -10.31 17.87
C GLY A 30 14.31 -10.72 16.58
N CYS A 31 15.38 -11.51 16.73
CA CYS A 31 16.22 -11.96 15.61
C CYS A 31 16.12 -13.46 15.35
N LEU A 32 15.20 -14.18 16.02
CA LEU A 32 15.03 -15.62 15.86
C LEU A 32 13.98 -15.91 14.78
N LEU A 33 13.99 -17.14 14.27
CA LEU A 33 13.02 -17.58 13.27
C LEU A 33 11.60 -17.54 13.87
N GLY A 34 10.72 -16.77 13.22
CA GLY A 34 9.34 -16.55 13.67
C GLY A 34 9.16 -15.31 14.56
N ASP A 35 10.23 -14.61 14.90
CA ASP A 35 10.13 -13.31 15.57
C ASP A 35 9.71 -12.20 14.61
N TRP A 36 9.02 -11.20 15.13
CA TRP A 36 8.77 -9.96 14.39
C TRP A 36 10.07 -9.16 14.27
N THR A 37 10.35 -8.68 13.06
CA THR A 37 11.48 -7.80 12.79
C THR A 37 10.97 -6.39 12.52
N ASP A 38 11.66 -5.39 13.06
CA ASP A 38 11.39 -3.99 12.72
C ASP A 38 11.98 -3.64 11.34
N GLU A 39 11.11 -3.39 10.36
CA GLU A 39 11.50 -3.05 8.99
C GLU A 39 11.88 -1.58 8.78
N LEU A 40 11.44 -0.68 9.67
CA LEU A 40 11.67 0.76 9.51
C LEU A 40 13.03 1.17 10.09
N GLY A 41 13.48 0.43 11.10
CA GLY A 41 14.73 0.64 11.79
C GLY A 41 14.56 1.48 13.05
N LYS A 42 15.63 1.52 13.85
CA LYS A 42 15.62 2.14 15.16
C LYS A 42 15.23 3.62 15.11
N ASP A 43 14.31 4.02 15.99
CA ASP A 43 13.80 5.39 16.14
C ASP A 43 13.10 5.95 14.88
N VAL A 44 12.64 5.06 13.98
CA VAL A 44 11.85 5.42 12.80
C VAL A 44 10.44 4.86 12.95
N TRP A 45 9.44 5.73 12.81
CA TRP A 45 8.04 5.33 12.81
C TRP A 45 7.27 6.01 11.69
N ILE A 46 6.15 5.40 11.30
CA ILE A 46 5.23 5.95 10.31
C ILE A 46 4.39 7.04 10.99
N VAL A 47 4.36 8.22 10.39
CA VAL A 47 3.52 9.36 10.82
C VAL A 47 2.22 9.41 10.03
N ASP A 48 2.29 9.16 8.72
CA ASP A 48 1.12 9.14 7.86
C ASP A 48 1.06 7.82 7.10
N TRP A 49 -0.12 7.22 7.07
CA TRP A 49 -0.40 5.98 6.36
C TRP A 49 -1.61 6.15 5.46
N VAL A 50 -1.48 5.71 4.21
CA VAL A 50 -2.57 5.71 3.23
C VAL A 50 -2.56 4.38 2.50
N SER A 51 -3.73 3.76 2.38
CA SER A 51 -3.92 2.55 1.59
C SER A 51 -5.17 2.68 0.74
N THR A 52 -5.07 2.31 -0.53
CA THR A 52 -6.20 2.33 -1.48
C THR A 52 -6.68 0.93 -1.85
N GLY A 53 -5.98 -0.11 -1.40
CA GLY A 53 -6.41 -1.48 -1.59
C GLY A 53 -5.32 -2.49 -1.23
N PRO A 54 -5.58 -3.79 -1.43
CA PRO A 54 -4.61 -4.84 -1.15
C PRO A 54 -3.28 -4.62 -1.89
N LYS A 55 -2.18 -4.58 -1.13
CA LYS A 55 -0.80 -4.35 -1.60
C LYS A 55 -0.61 -3.01 -2.33
N SER A 56 -1.47 -2.02 -2.04
CA SER A 56 -1.41 -0.68 -2.61
C SER A 56 -1.50 0.37 -1.51
N TYR A 57 -0.34 0.76 -0.99
CA TYR A 57 -0.19 1.68 0.14
C TYR A 57 0.96 2.67 -0.06
N CYS A 58 0.86 3.85 0.55
CA CYS A 58 2.00 4.74 0.75
C CYS A 58 2.09 5.13 2.23
N TYR A 59 3.30 5.41 2.71
CA TYR A 59 3.53 5.93 4.06
C TYR A 59 4.63 6.98 4.10
N LYS A 60 4.54 7.86 5.09
CA LYS A 60 5.57 8.83 5.45
C LYS A 60 6.13 8.47 6.82
N THR A 61 7.45 8.55 6.95
CA THR A 61 8.12 8.33 8.24
C THR A 61 8.47 9.66 8.91
N ASN A 62 8.72 9.63 10.21
CA ASN A 62 9.21 10.77 11.00
C ASN A 62 10.49 11.40 10.42
N THR A 63 11.31 10.62 9.71
CA THR A 63 12.53 11.11 9.01
C THR A 63 12.24 11.89 7.72
N GLY A 64 10.97 11.97 7.30
CA GLY A 64 10.56 12.58 6.03
C GLY A 64 10.64 11.64 4.82
N LYS A 65 11.10 10.39 5.00
CA LYS A 65 11.11 9.40 3.92
C LYS A 65 9.66 9.02 3.56
N VAL A 66 9.34 9.15 2.28
CA VAL A 66 8.07 8.73 1.69
C VAL A 66 8.30 7.45 0.90
N VAL A 67 7.51 6.42 1.18
CA VAL A 67 7.53 5.15 0.44
C VAL A 67 6.16 4.92 -0.13
N CYS A 68 6.09 4.57 -1.42
CA CYS A 68 4.86 4.10 -2.02
C CYS A 68 5.05 2.74 -2.68
N LYS A 69 4.08 1.85 -2.47
CA LYS A 69 4.04 0.47 -2.94
C LYS A 69 2.69 0.25 -3.60
N ILE A 70 2.68 -0.05 -4.90
CA ILE A 70 1.45 -0.14 -5.69
C ILE A 70 1.44 -1.44 -6.45
N LYS A 71 0.41 -2.26 -6.23
CA LYS A 71 0.26 -3.54 -6.91
C LYS A 71 0.00 -3.34 -8.39
N GLY A 72 0.79 -4.00 -9.23
CA GLY A 72 0.54 -4.07 -10.67
C GLY A 72 1.02 -2.84 -11.46
N PHE A 73 1.72 -1.90 -10.82
CA PHE A 73 2.33 -0.76 -11.50
C PHE A 73 3.85 -0.83 -11.38
N THR A 74 4.54 -0.46 -12.46
CA THR A 74 5.98 -0.20 -12.40
C THR A 74 6.15 1.24 -11.94
N LEU A 75 6.75 1.45 -10.76
CA LEU A 75 7.07 2.78 -10.25
C LEU A 75 8.30 3.34 -10.98
N ASN A 76 8.07 3.86 -12.18
CA ASN A 76 9.03 4.71 -12.89
C ASN A 76 8.82 6.18 -12.50
N TYR A 77 9.76 7.06 -12.85
CA TYR A 77 9.69 8.48 -12.50
C TYR A 77 8.38 9.16 -12.93
N GLU A 78 7.89 8.87 -14.14
CA GLU A 78 6.63 9.43 -14.65
C GLU A 78 5.41 8.95 -13.86
N THR A 79 5.38 7.66 -13.53
CA THR A 79 4.30 7.03 -12.76
C THR A 79 4.34 7.49 -11.32
N SER A 80 5.51 7.62 -10.70
CA SER A 80 5.68 8.13 -9.33
C SER A 80 5.31 9.62 -9.20
N LYS A 81 5.42 10.41 -10.29
CA LYS A 81 4.86 11.77 -10.31
C LYS A 81 3.35 11.79 -10.24
N LYS A 82 2.70 10.86 -10.95
CA LYS A 82 1.23 10.77 -11.03
C LYS A 82 0.63 10.07 -9.82
N ILE A 83 1.24 8.97 -9.39
CA ILE A 83 0.83 8.19 -8.22
C ILE A 83 1.87 8.39 -7.12
N ASN A 84 1.58 9.35 -6.27
CA ASN A 84 2.29 9.72 -5.08
C ASN A 84 1.34 9.72 -3.87
N PHE A 85 1.89 10.00 -2.69
CA PHE A 85 1.12 10.04 -1.45
C PHE A 85 -0.11 10.96 -1.54
N ASP A 86 0.06 12.18 -2.06
CA ASP A 86 -1.01 13.18 -2.13
C ASP A 86 -2.11 12.75 -3.10
N SER A 87 -1.73 12.17 -4.25
CA SER A 87 -2.68 11.63 -5.22
C SER A 87 -3.48 10.45 -4.66
N MET A 88 -2.83 9.57 -3.87
CA MET A 88 -3.52 8.47 -3.20
C MET A 88 -4.50 8.99 -2.15
N ASN A 89 -4.10 10.00 -1.37
CA ASN A 89 -4.96 10.62 -0.37
C ASN A 89 -6.18 11.31 -1.03
N ASN A 90 -5.95 12.05 -2.11
CA ASN A 90 -7.04 12.63 -2.91
C ASN A 90 -7.99 11.56 -3.49
N SER A 91 -7.46 10.39 -3.86
CA SER A 91 -8.29 9.27 -4.30
C SER A 91 -9.12 8.62 -3.20
N LEU A 92 -8.72 8.74 -1.92
CA LEU A 92 -9.57 8.34 -0.80
C LEU A 92 -10.77 9.27 -0.63
N GLU A 93 -10.55 10.58 -0.74
CA GLU A 93 -11.61 11.59 -0.64
C GLU A 93 -12.58 11.50 -1.82
N ARG A 94 -12.03 11.32 -3.02
CA ARG A 94 -12.79 11.20 -4.28
C ARG A 94 -12.76 9.76 -4.74
N LYS A 95 -13.58 8.91 -4.12
CA LYS A 95 -13.64 7.45 -4.35
C LYS A 95 -13.74 7.04 -5.83
N ASP A 96 -14.32 7.88 -6.69
CA ASP A 96 -14.46 7.64 -8.14
C ASP A 96 -13.29 8.18 -8.99
N SER A 97 -12.32 8.85 -8.38
CA SER A 97 -11.18 9.41 -9.11
C SER A 97 -10.22 8.30 -9.55
N LYS A 98 -9.98 8.27 -10.85
CA LYS A 98 -9.11 7.31 -11.51
C LYS A 98 -7.88 8.02 -12.06
N ILE A 99 -6.71 7.49 -11.75
CA ILE A 99 -5.43 8.04 -12.19
C ILE A 99 -4.93 7.22 -13.38
N ASN A 100 -4.88 7.87 -14.55
CA ASN A 100 -4.37 7.24 -15.77
C ASN A 100 -2.85 7.36 -15.88
N THR A 101 -2.20 6.20 -15.95
CA THR A 101 -0.76 6.05 -16.17
C THR A 101 -0.50 5.43 -17.52
N GLN A 102 0.57 5.88 -18.16
CA GLN A 102 1.00 5.38 -19.45
C GLN A 102 2.51 5.21 -19.37
N TYR A 103 3.01 4.05 -19.77
CA TYR A 103 4.44 3.78 -19.80
C TYR A 103 4.80 2.83 -20.95
N ASN A 104 6.04 2.91 -21.38
CA ASN A 104 6.58 2.03 -22.42
C ASN A 104 7.05 0.72 -21.79
N ARG A 105 6.64 -0.41 -22.37
CA ARG A 105 7.06 -1.76 -21.97
C ARG A 105 7.66 -2.51 -23.15
N ILE A 106 8.87 -3.01 -22.95
CA ILE A 106 9.46 -3.99 -23.86
C ILE A 106 8.73 -5.31 -23.64
N THR A 107 8.11 -5.83 -24.69
CA THR A 107 7.37 -7.10 -24.67
C THR A 107 7.78 -7.97 -25.83
N ARG A 108 7.54 -9.29 -25.71
CA ARG A 108 7.80 -10.24 -26.79
C ARG A 108 6.47 -10.66 -27.40
N ASP A 109 6.35 -10.52 -28.70
CA ASP A 109 5.19 -11.00 -29.43
C ASP A 109 5.03 -12.51 -29.25
N THR A 110 3.82 -12.96 -28.91
CA THR A 110 3.60 -14.37 -28.55
C THR A 110 3.74 -15.32 -29.73
N LYS A 111 3.47 -14.84 -30.96
CA LYS A 111 3.50 -15.64 -32.19
C LYS A 111 4.85 -15.56 -32.89
N THR A 112 5.30 -14.35 -33.21
CA THR A 112 6.51 -14.07 -33.98
C THR A 112 7.78 -14.08 -33.14
N LYS A 113 7.64 -14.09 -31.79
CA LYS A 113 8.75 -14.05 -30.82
C LYS A 113 9.67 -12.84 -30.93
N LYS A 114 9.30 -11.81 -31.71
CA LYS A 114 10.06 -10.56 -31.83
C LYS A 114 9.87 -9.68 -30.60
N LEU A 115 10.93 -8.96 -30.23
CA LEU A 115 10.86 -7.92 -29.21
C LEU A 115 10.24 -6.66 -29.82
N LEU A 116 9.28 -6.08 -29.10
CA LEU A 116 8.53 -4.91 -29.49
C LEU A 116 8.47 -3.95 -28.31
N ASN A 117 8.50 -2.65 -28.58
CA ASN A 117 8.16 -1.66 -27.58
C ASN A 117 6.65 -1.36 -27.67
N LYS A 118 5.92 -1.58 -26.59
CA LYS A 118 4.48 -1.36 -26.52
C LYS A 118 4.17 -0.32 -25.46
N VAL A 119 3.35 0.66 -25.84
CA VAL A 119 2.74 1.58 -24.88
C VAL A 119 1.67 0.82 -24.11
N GLU A 120 1.77 0.80 -22.79
CA GLU A 120 0.73 0.28 -21.90
C GLU A 120 0.09 1.42 -21.12
N THR A 121 -1.24 1.37 -21.05
CA THR A 121 -2.07 2.25 -20.25
C THR A 121 -2.64 1.46 -19.09
N LYS A 122 -2.49 1.98 -17.87
CA LYS A 122 -3.09 1.41 -16.66
C LYS A 122 -3.80 2.48 -15.86
N GLU A 123 -4.96 2.12 -15.35
CA GLU A 123 -5.78 2.99 -14.52
C GLU A 123 -5.64 2.54 -13.06
N PHE A 124 -5.21 3.47 -12.22
CA PHE A 124 -5.16 3.29 -10.77
C PHE A 124 -6.42 3.88 -10.14
N GLY A 125 -6.99 3.18 -9.18
CA GLY A 125 -8.18 3.62 -8.46
C GLY A 125 -8.26 2.99 -7.07
N PHE A 126 -9.27 3.38 -6.33
CA PHE A 126 -9.55 2.85 -5.00
C PHE A 126 -10.23 1.48 -5.11
N VAL A 127 -9.62 0.45 -4.53
CA VAL A 127 -10.04 -0.96 -4.62
C VAL A 127 -10.11 -1.58 -3.22
N TYR A 128 -11.20 -1.29 -2.52
CA TYR A 128 -11.61 -1.96 -1.28
C TYR A 128 -13.03 -2.50 -1.45
N ASP A 129 -13.14 -3.58 -2.21
CA ASP A 129 -14.40 -4.23 -2.58
C ASP A 129 -14.83 -5.33 -1.59
N LYS A 130 -13.93 -5.75 -0.68
CA LYS A 130 -14.17 -6.89 0.23
C LYS A 130 -14.69 -6.53 1.62
N ARG A 131 -14.83 -5.24 1.94
CA ARG A 131 -15.31 -4.76 3.25
C ARG A 131 -16.18 -3.51 3.06
N VAL A 132 -17.07 -3.23 4.01
CA VAL A 132 -17.84 -1.98 4.05
C VAL A 132 -17.01 -0.92 4.73
N ILE A 133 -16.79 0.21 4.06
CA ILE A 133 -16.04 1.35 4.60
C ILE A 133 -17.00 2.33 5.26
N LEU A 134 -16.79 2.58 6.54
CA LEU A 134 -17.54 3.54 7.34
C LEU A 134 -17.09 4.99 7.06
N LYS A 135 -17.85 5.97 7.57
CA LYS A 135 -17.54 7.40 7.37
C LYS A 135 -16.21 7.84 7.99
N ASN A 136 -15.76 7.15 9.01
CA ASN A 136 -14.48 7.37 9.70
C ASN A 136 -13.32 6.56 9.09
N PHE A 137 -13.51 5.97 7.90
CA PHE A 137 -12.55 5.09 7.21
C PHE A 137 -12.30 3.72 7.86
N ASP A 138 -12.99 3.38 8.94
CA ASP A 138 -12.98 2.01 9.46
C ASP A 138 -13.65 1.05 8.48
N THR A 139 -13.27 -0.24 8.56
CA THR A 139 -13.81 -1.26 7.65
C THR A 139 -14.38 -2.45 8.39
N ILE A 140 -15.64 -2.77 8.11
CA ILE A 140 -16.34 -3.93 8.68
C ILE A 140 -16.53 -5.02 7.61
N PRO A 141 -16.53 -6.32 8.00
CA PRO A 141 -16.87 -7.40 7.09
C PRO A 141 -18.33 -7.28 6.62
N PHE A 142 -18.63 -7.84 5.45
CA PHE A 142 -20.02 -7.96 4.99
C PHE A 142 -20.80 -8.95 5.88
N GLY A 143 -22.03 -8.60 6.23
CA GLY A 143 -22.96 -9.50 6.95
C GLY A 143 -22.88 -9.44 8.49
N PHE A 144 -22.31 -8.37 9.05
CA PHE A 144 -22.43 -8.05 10.48
C PHE A 144 -23.69 -7.24 10.76
#